data_AF-H2JHX2-F1
#
_entry.id   AF-H2JHX2-F1
#
_cell.length_a   1.000
_cell.length_b   1.000
_cell.length_c   1.000
_cell.angle_alpha   90.00
_cell.angle_beta   90.00
_cell.angle_gamma   90.00
#
_symmetry.space_group_name_H-M   'P 1'
#
loop_
_entity.id
_entity.type
_entity.pdbx_description
1 polymer ?
#
loop_
_entity_poly.entity_id
_entity_poly.type
_entity_poly.pdbx_seq_one_letter_code
_entity_poly.pdbx_strand_id
1 'polypeptide(L)'
;MKTYKIREEKEGAMLFDSLTGSTSYLTELQYRSILEHNSDEFKYLFDENNTPLFTIFRPQKDRESLPSDCLSAPSKVYFEITRRCNLKCVYCYNNSRNDFSKELGKEQIFRLIDELYKAGTFEIRLTGGEPTLHPDFFEIVKYIKDKNFFISLGTNGVWSDELIERIGQSGIRIVIISLDGTEEYNDKSRGKGTFKAITNTIRQLKKVGNITLKINSVICRENRDQLEKIVALADEMGIDGVNLAPLRVSGRADGSGYGTPLLPADMYSVVSKVTELRKKCKVRIQTYYDIIEAPDLSEKFPSSLLNNKSCAAGIEVAAISPFGEVYGCVVSPANETENTPAKILFTAGNLSEGNFIDIWLDSSRWNVYRNLSINKSSKCLECNHYSKRCFGNCVVDSYSQGGSPNADSPLCFIDIIYEKACASENSKIHKIGTAIIIEDSQGKLLLHHRDCNPKIKYPGTWVLFGGGKECGETPEEAIRRELMEELNLDISDFTFYCNYHYNDEEEEHLQFVYHMKMDLDISEVKLNEGAGLGYFSRHEINNLQLGFNIREIIEDFFSRQSAQVLFHTNP
;
A
#
# COMPACT_ATOMS: atom_id res chain seq x y z
N MET A 1 -21.69 23.08 19.46
CA MET A 1 -20.42 23.01 18.70
C MET A 1 -20.75 22.44 17.33
N LYS A 2 -20.20 22.96 16.24
CA LYS A 2 -20.47 22.42 14.90
C LYS A 2 -19.94 20.99 14.82
N THR A 3 -20.83 20.06 14.55
CA THR A 3 -20.58 18.61 14.54
C THR A 3 -19.82 18.19 13.28
N TYR A 4 -20.07 18.87 12.16
CA TYR A 4 -19.49 18.51 10.87
C TYR A 4 -18.49 19.56 10.39
N LYS A 5 -17.62 19.15 9.48
CA LYS A 5 -16.71 20.03 8.75
C LYS A 5 -16.80 19.70 7.27
N ILE A 6 -16.84 20.72 6.43
CA ILE A 6 -16.78 20.59 4.98
C ILE A 6 -15.51 21.32 4.54
N ARG A 7 -14.65 20.66 3.78
CA ARG A 7 -13.48 21.32 3.16
C ARG A 7 -13.64 21.28 1.65
N GLU A 8 -13.57 22.45 1.03
CA GLU A 8 -13.56 22.55 -0.42
C GLU A 8 -12.31 21.87 -0.98
N GLU A 9 -12.52 21.09 -2.02
CA GLU A 9 -11.50 20.37 -2.76
C GLU A 9 -11.45 20.91 -4.19
N LYS A 10 -10.42 20.55 -4.98
CA LYS A 10 -10.33 21.01 -6.38
C LYS A 10 -11.63 20.76 -7.14
N GLU A 11 -12.17 19.56 -6.96
CA GLU A 11 -13.50 19.17 -7.40
C GLU A 11 -14.31 18.80 -6.15
N GLY A 12 -15.54 19.33 -6.03
CA GLY A 12 -16.43 19.20 -4.87
C GLY A 12 -15.80 19.44 -3.49
N ALA A 13 -16.09 18.59 -2.52
CA ALA A 13 -15.71 18.81 -1.13
C ALA A 13 -15.58 17.52 -0.30
N MET A 14 -14.79 17.57 0.77
CA MET A 14 -14.76 16.53 1.81
C MET A 14 -15.70 16.91 2.96
N LEU A 15 -16.61 16.01 3.34
CA LEU A 15 -17.40 16.06 4.56
C LEU A 15 -16.73 15.22 5.66
N PHE A 16 -16.66 15.77 6.87
CA PHE A 16 -16.12 15.12 8.04
C PHE A 16 -17.08 15.23 9.23
N ASP A 17 -17.38 14.10 9.86
CA ASP A 17 -18.12 14.03 11.11
C ASP A 17 -17.16 14.05 12.30
N SER A 18 -17.19 15.13 13.09
CA SER A 18 -16.31 15.33 14.23
C SER A 18 -16.66 14.45 15.44
N LEU A 19 -17.82 13.78 15.45
CA LEU A 19 -18.19 12.83 16.50
C LEU A 19 -17.65 11.43 16.23
N THR A 20 -17.77 10.96 14.98
CA THR A 20 -17.37 9.60 14.60
C THR A 20 -15.95 9.52 14.01
N GLY A 21 -15.42 10.66 13.53
CA GLY A 21 -14.17 10.71 12.78
C GLY A 21 -14.31 10.21 11.34
N SER A 22 -15.54 10.06 10.84
CA SER A 22 -15.81 9.56 9.50
C SER A 22 -15.66 10.65 8.45
N THR A 23 -15.05 10.30 7.32
CA THR A 23 -14.95 11.14 6.14
C THR A 23 -15.86 10.62 5.03
N SER A 24 -16.41 11.52 4.24
CA SER A 24 -17.14 11.20 3.02
C SER A 24 -16.88 12.29 1.99
N TYR A 25 -16.88 11.93 0.73
CA TYR A 25 -16.68 12.89 -0.33
C TYR A 25 -18.04 13.35 -0.89
N LEU A 26 -18.14 14.64 -1.21
CA LEU A 26 -19.31 15.30 -1.77
C LEU A 26 -18.99 15.75 -3.19
N THR A 27 -19.75 15.28 -4.17
CA THR A 27 -19.67 15.81 -5.55
C THR A 27 -19.91 17.31 -5.59
N GLU A 28 -19.48 18.00 -6.65
CA GLU A 28 -19.73 19.44 -6.81
C GLU A 28 -21.23 19.77 -6.72
N LEU A 29 -22.10 18.90 -7.26
CA LEU A 29 -23.55 19.04 -7.17
C LEU A 29 -24.06 18.89 -5.73
N GLN A 30 -23.61 17.85 -5.00
CA GLN A 30 -23.99 17.67 -3.60
C GLN A 30 -23.49 18.83 -2.73
N TYR A 31 -22.26 19.29 -2.95
CA TYR A 31 -21.69 20.43 -2.23
C TYR A 31 -22.51 21.70 -2.45
N ARG A 32 -22.84 22.03 -3.72
CA ARG A 32 -23.70 23.17 -4.05
C ARG A 32 -25.10 23.03 -3.47
N SER A 33 -25.68 21.82 -3.52
CA SER A 33 -26.97 21.55 -2.89
C SER A 33 -26.94 21.91 -1.41
N ILE A 34 -25.90 21.51 -0.66
CA ILE A 34 -25.76 21.82 0.77
C ILE A 34 -25.64 23.33 1.02
N LEU A 35 -24.98 24.08 0.12
CA LEU A 35 -24.82 25.54 0.27
C LEU A 35 -26.11 26.32 -0.04
N GLU A 36 -26.89 25.84 -1.01
CA GLU A 36 -28.06 26.55 -1.52
C GLU A 36 -29.34 26.20 -0.75
N HIS A 37 -29.53 24.93 -0.36
CA HIS A 37 -30.78 24.44 0.22
C HIS A 37 -30.57 23.28 1.21
N ASN A 38 -31.40 23.20 2.25
CA ASN A 38 -31.41 22.08 3.19
C ASN A 38 -32.20 20.91 2.62
N SER A 39 -31.67 20.27 1.56
CA SER A 39 -32.31 19.13 0.92
C SER A 39 -32.51 17.97 1.91
N ASP A 40 -33.52 17.12 1.65
CA ASP A 40 -33.83 15.98 2.52
C ASP A 40 -32.64 15.02 2.71
N GLU A 41 -31.77 14.90 1.69
CA GLU A 41 -30.55 14.08 1.75
C GLU A 41 -29.57 14.54 2.84
N PHE A 42 -29.46 15.85 3.08
CA PHE A 42 -28.47 16.44 3.99
C PHE A 42 -29.08 17.10 5.23
N LYS A 43 -30.34 16.81 5.54
CA LYS A 43 -31.07 17.40 6.67
C LYS A 43 -30.34 17.20 8.02
N TYR A 44 -29.58 16.12 8.17
CA TYR A 44 -28.77 15.82 9.36
C TYR A 44 -27.60 16.81 9.59
N LEU A 45 -27.25 17.62 8.60
CA LEU A 45 -26.25 18.69 8.69
C LEU A 45 -26.82 19.99 9.29
N PHE A 46 -28.11 20.01 9.63
CA PHE A 46 -28.81 21.15 10.19
C PHE A 46 -29.54 20.75 11.46
N ASP A 47 -29.72 21.68 12.39
CA ASP A 47 -30.58 21.46 13.56
C ASP A 47 -32.07 21.64 13.24
N GLU A 48 -32.92 21.42 14.24
CA GLU A 48 -34.38 21.59 14.14
C GLU A 48 -34.82 23.01 13.77
N ASN A 49 -33.96 24.01 13.99
CA ASN A 49 -34.19 25.41 13.65
C ASN A 49 -33.56 25.80 12.30
N ASN A 50 -33.14 24.81 11.50
CA ASN A 50 -32.51 25.02 10.19
C ASN A 50 -31.11 25.65 10.26
N THR A 51 -30.44 25.59 11.43
CA THR A 51 -29.10 26.14 11.64
C THR A 51 -28.03 25.16 11.19
N PRO A 52 -27.02 25.58 10.39
CA PRO A 52 -25.92 24.72 9.98
C PRO A 52 -25.12 24.15 11.17
N LEU A 53 -25.03 22.82 11.23
CA LEU A 53 -24.17 22.08 12.16
C LEU A 53 -22.76 21.84 11.61
N PHE A 54 -22.36 22.55 10.55
CA PHE A 54 -21.07 22.38 9.88
C PHE A 54 -20.24 23.66 9.76
N THR A 55 -18.92 23.51 9.73
CA THR A 55 -17.96 24.58 9.37
C THR A 55 -17.42 24.34 7.96
N ILE A 56 -17.37 25.38 7.13
CA ILE A 56 -16.72 25.31 5.81
C ILE A 56 -15.28 25.79 5.91
N PHE A 57 -14.36 25.03 5.36
CA PHE A 57 -12.96 25.37 5.13
C PHE A 57 -12.73 25.57 3.64
N ARG A 58 -12.24 26.76 3.26
CA ARG A 58 -11.85 27.06 1.88
C ARG A 58 -10.35 26.90 1.72
N PRO A 59 -9.85 26.51 0.53
CA PRO A 59 -8.43 26.32 0.31
C PRO A 59 -7.68 27.65 0.47
N GLN A 60 -6.42 27.59 0.91
CA GLN A 60 -5.58 28.79 1.06
C GLN A 60 -5.03 29.31 -0.27
N LYS A 61 -5.05 28.49 -1.31
CA LYS A 61 -4.73 28.86 -2.70
C LYS A 61 -6.01 28.89 -3.51
N ASP A 62 -5.93 29.46 -4.71
CA ASP A 62 -7.06 29.44 -5.63
C ASP A 62 -7.46 27.99 -5.96
N ARG A 63 -8.77 27.73 -5.97
CA ARG A 63 -9.34 26.38 -6.09
C ARG A 63 -8.96 25.73 -7.42
N GLU A 64 -8.89 26.51 -8.51
CA GLU A 64 -8.53 26.01 -9.83
C GLU A 64 -7.02 25.69 -9.93
N SER A 65 -6.20 26.39 -9.15
CA SER A 65 -4.74 26.17 -9.08
C SER A 65 -4.33 24.96 -8.22
N LEU A 66 -5.26 24.33 -7.50
CA LEU A 66 -4.94 23.18 -6.66
C LEU A 66 -4.41 22.02 -7.52
N PRO A 67 -3.41 21.28 -7.03
CA PRO A 67 -2.94 20.10 -7.73
C PRO A 67 -4.07 19.07 -7.80
N SER A 68 -4.12 18.33 -8.92
CA SER A 68 -5.10 17.27 -9.08
C SER A 68 -4.65 15.96 -8.46
N ASP A 69 -3.47 15.85 -7.85
CA ASP A 69 -2.87 14.59 -7.37
C ASP A 69 -2.93 14.41 -5.84
N CYS A 70 -3.60 15.32 -5.12
CA CYS A 70 -3.86 15.22 -3.67
C CYS A 70 -5.10 16.02 -3.25
N LEU A 71 -5.51 15.86 -1.97
CA LEU A 71 -6.45 16.76 -1.29
C LEU A 71 -5.90 18.19 -1.17
N SER A 72 -6.78 19.19 -1.04
CA SER A 72 -6.44 20.61 -0.81
C SER A 72 -5.67 20.81 0.50
N ALA A 73 -5.84 19.89 1.45
CA ALA A 73 -5.06 19.70 2.66
C ALA A 73 -5.15 18.22 3.08
N PRO A 74 -4.22 17.68 3.90
CA PRO A 74 -4.39 16.33 4.41
C PRO A 74 -5.68 16.24 5.24
N SER A 75 -6.44 15.16 5.08
CA SER A 75 -7.56 14.87 5.99
C SER A 75 -7.02 14.51 7.38
N LYS A 76 -5.82 13.93 7.42
CA LYS A 76 -5.21 13.40 8.65
C LYS A 76 -3.71 13.64 8.67
N VAL A 77 -3.20 14.07 9.82
CA VAL A 77 -1.76 14.19 10.07
C VAL A 77 -1.34 13.22 11.16
N TYR A 78 -0.31 12.42 10.89
CA TYR A 78 0.40 11.61 11.88
C TYR A 78 1.53 12.43 12.45
N PHE A 79 1.34 12.97 13.65
CA PHE A 79 2.32 13.83 14.27
C PHE A 79 3.12 13.06 15.32
N GLU A 80 4.37 12.75 14.99
CA GLU A 80 5.34 12.24 15.93
C GLU A 80 5.85 13.37 16.81
N ILE A 81 5.24 13.56 17.98
CA ILE A 81 5.55 14.72 18.83
C ILE A 81 6.84 14.57 19.64
N THR A 82 7.36 13.35 19.77
CA THR A 82 8.59 13.07 20.52
C THR A 82 9.20 11.72 20.13
N ARG A 83 10.51 11.57 20.29
CA ARG A 83 11.23 10.29 20.28
C ARG A 83 11.39 9.66 21.66
N ARG A 84 10.97 10.33 22.75
CA ARG A 84 10.99 9.75 24.09
C ARG A 84 10.13 8.50 24.13
N CYS A 85 10.61 7.44 24.78
CA CYS A 85 9.84 6.21 24.99
C CYS A 85 10.30 5.51 26.27
N ASN A 86 9.36 4.93 27.02
CA ASN A 86 9.64 4.11 28.20
C ASN A 86 9.95 2.65 27.84
N LEU A 87 9.75 2.23 26.59
CA LEU A 87 10.07 0.90 26.09
C LEU A 87 11.25 0.92 25.10
N LYS A 88 11.86 -0.25 24.87
CA LYS A 88 12.92 -0.45 23.87
C LYS A 88 12.58 -1.65 22.98
N CYS A 89 11.39 -1.64 22.36
CA CYS A 89 10.92 -2.74 21.53
C CYS A 89 11.93 -3.08 20.43
N VAL A 90 12.14 -4.36 20.19
CA VAL A 90 13.17 -4.89 19.28
C VAL A 90 12.95 -4.51 17.81
N TYR A 91 11.70 -4.37 17.35
CA TYR A 91 11.35 -4.02 15.96
C TYR A 91 10.99 -2.54 15.76
N CYS A 92 11.31 -1.66 16.71
CA CYS A 92 10.82 -0.26 16.68
C CYS A 92 11.30 0.49 15.43
N TYR A 93 10.37 0.81 14.53
CA TYR A 93 10.64 1.56 13.29
C TYR A 93 11.24 2.95 13.54
N ASN A 94 10.82 3.62 14.62
CA ASN A 94 11.27 4.99 14.96
C ASN A 94 12.65 5.00 15.66
N ASN A 95 13.19 3.83 16.01
CA ASN A 95 14.39 3.71 16.85
C ASN A 95 14.37 4.66 18.07
N SER A 96 13.22 4.73 18.75
CA SER A 96 12.98 5.70 19.84
C SER A 96 13.95 5.50 21.02
N ARG A 97 14.07 6.53 21.87
CA ARG A 97 15.06 6.69 22.97
C ARG A 97 16.45 7.23 22.57
N ASN A 98 16.54 7.87 21.41
CA ASN A 98 17.77 8.52 20.95
C ASN A 98 17.72 10.04 21.20
N ASP A 99 18.46 10.84 20.43
CA ASP A 99 18.53 12.30 20.60
C ASP A 99 17.15 12.99 20.63
N PHE A 100 16.94 13.83 21.65
CA PHE A 100 15.73 14.64 21.86
C PHE A 100 15.99 16.14 21.73
N SER A 101 17.24 16.55 21.50
CA SER A 101 17.68 17.95 21.63
C SER A 101 17.10 18.87 20.56
N LYS A 102 16.68 18.31 19.42
CA LYS A 102 16.13 19.04 18.26
C LYS A 102 14.62 18.92 18.12
N GLU A 103 13.93 18.32 19.11
CA GLU A 103 12.48 18.20 19.05
C GLU A 103 11.81 19.58 18.99
N LEU A 104 10.72 19.69 18.22
CA LEU A 104 9.93 20.91 18.14
C LEU A 104 9.45 21.32 19.54
N GLY A 105 9.71 22.57 19.92
CA GLY A 105 9.20 23.12 21.16
C GLY A 105 7.70 23.39 21.10
N LYS A 106 7.08 23.56 22.27
CA LYS A 106 5.63 23.84 22.42
C LYS A 106 5.12 24.93 21.47
N GLU A 107 5.81 26.06 21.37
CA GLU A 107 5.39 27.18 20.52
C GLU A 107 5.44 26.84 19.02
N GLN A 108 6.40 26.01 18.58
CA GLN A 108 6.44 25.52 17.20
C GLN A 108 5.28 24.56 16.92
N ILE A 109 4.97 23.68 17.88
CA ILE A 109 3.84 22.76 17.81
C ILE A 109 2.52 23.53 17.70
N PHE A 110 2.31 24.58 18.51
CA PHE A 110 1.07 25.38 18.45
C PHE A 110 0.92 26.13 17.13
N ARG A 111 2.01 26.70 16.60
CA ARG A 111 2.00 27.30 15.25
C ARG A 111 1.64 26.31 14.16
N LEU A 112 2.20 25.09 14.21
CA LEU A 112 1.84 24.03 13.27
C LEU A 112 0.34 23.67 13.38
N ILE A 113 -0.19 23.55 14.59
CA ILE A 113 -1.63 23.26 14.80
C ILE A 113 -2.50 24.37 14.21
N ASP A 114 -2.10 25.64 14.34
CA ASP A 114 -2.77 26.77 13.71
C ASP A 114 -2.73 26.70 12.18
N GLU A 115 -1.59 26.33 11.59
CA GLU A 115 -1.46 26.13 10.14
C GLU A 115 -2.36 25.01 9.63
N LEU A 116 -2.37 23.86 10.33
CA LEU A 116 -3.22 22.72 10.00
C LEU A 116 -4.72 23.08 10.09
N TYR A 117 -5.09 23.92 11.07
CA TYR A 117 -6.48 24.36 11.25
C TYR A 117 -6.90 25.27 10.09
N LYS A 118 -6.06 26.25 9.73
CA LYS A 118 -6.28 27.14 8.59
C LYS A 118 -6.37 26.37 7.28
N ALA A 119 -5.57 25.31 7.11
CA ALA A 119 -5.63 24.42 5.96
C ALA A 119 -6.90 23.55 5.91
N GLY A 120 -7.64 23.41 7.02
CA GLY A 120 -8.81 22.55 7.09
C GLY A 120 -8.48 21.08 7.31
N THR A 121 -7.37 20.76 7.98
CA THR A 121 -7.09 19.38 8.41
C THR A 121 -8.13 18.92 9.44
N PHE A 122 -8.59 17.67 9.35
CA PHE A 122 -9.67 17.18 10.23
C PHE A 122 -9.17 16.47 11.48
N GLU A 123 -8.21 15.56 11.33
CA GLU A 123 -7.67 14.71 12.39
C GLU A 123 -6.17 14.94 12.61
N ILE A 124 -5.76 15.04 13.88
CA ILE A 124 -4.36 14.92 14.29
C ILE A 124 -4.21 13.63 15.11
N ARG A 125 -3.36 12.72 14.62
CA ARG A 125 -2.93 11.54 15.37
C ARG A 125 -1.62 11.84 16.06
N LEU A 126 -1.63 11.86 17.39
CA LEU A 126 -0.42 11.94 18.19
C LEU A 126 0.25 10.56 18.23
N THR A 127 1.53 10.51 17.88
CA THR A 127 2.35 9.28 17.84
C THR A 127 3.84 9.65 18.07
N GLY A 128 4.78 8.77 17.73
CA GLY A 128 6.22 9.00 17.86
C GLY A 128 6.88 7.83 18.58
N GLY A 129 7.64 8.12 19.64
CA GLY A 129 8.06 7.11 20.60
C GLY A 129 6.87 6.72 21.48
N GLU A 130 6.74 7.38 22.62
CA GLU A 130 5.54 7.36 23.46
C GLU A 130 5.06 8.80 23.65
N PRO A 131 3.95 9.22 23.00
CA PRO A 131 3.48 10.61 23.04
C PRO A 131 3.26 11.14 24.45
N THR A 132 2.79 10.28 25.37
CA THR A 132 2.49 10.68 26.75
C THR A 132 3.73 11.06 27.56
N LEU A 133 4.94 10.85 27.03
CA LEU A 133 6.19 11.27 27.64
C LEU A 133 6.69 12.64 27.15
N HIS A 134 6.00 13.28 26.20
CA HIS A 134 6.30 14.66 25.86
C HIS A 134 5.94 15.57 27.06
N PRO A 135 6.84 16.49 27.50
CA PRO A 135 6.62 17.30 28.70
C PRO A 135 5.33 18.11 28.66
N ASP A 136 4.98 18.66 27.49
CA ASP A 136 3.75 19.45 27.28
C ASP A 136 2.57 18.64 26.72
N PHE A 137 2.56 17.29 26.82
CA PHE A 137 1.58 16.44 26.13
C PHE A 137 0.11 16.88 26.35
N PHE A 138 -0.30 17.13 27.59
CA PHE A 138 -1.68 17.52 27.90
C PHE A 138 -2.01 18.95 27.46
N GLU A 139 -1.03 19.86 27.46
CA GLU A 139 -1.22 21.22 26.91
C GLU A 139 -1.44 21.15 25.39
N ILE A 140 -0.67 20.31 24.70
CA ILE A 140 -0.82 20.05 23.25
C ILE A 140 -2.19 19.44 22.96
N VAL A 141 -2.61 18.38 23.68
CA VAL A 141 -3.94 17.77 23.50
C VAL A 141 -5.05 18.78 23.74
N LYS A 142 -4.93 19.61 24.79
CA LYS A 142 -5.89 20.68 25.07
C LYS A 142 -5.96 21.69 23.92
N TYR A 143 -4.81 22.15 23.41
CA TYR A 143 -4.76 23.11 22.32
C TYR A 143 -5.40 22.57 21.03
N ILE A 144 -5.09 21.31 20.67
CA ILE A 144 -5.70 20.60 19.54
C ILE A 144 -7.23 20.51 19.70
N LYS A 145 -7.69 20.16 20.91
CA LYS A 145 -9.13 20.05 21.22
C LYS A 145 -9.84 21.41 21.14
N ASP A 146 -9.23 22.47 21.67
CA ASP A 146 -9.80 23.82 21.64
C ASP A 146 -9.91 24.36 20.20
N LYS A 147 -9.04 23.88 19.29
CA LYS A 147 -9.14 24.12 17.83
C LYS A 147 -10.12 23.19 17.11
N ASN A 148 -10.86 22.36 17.85
CA ASN A 148 -11.89 21.45 17.36
C ASN A 148 -11.37 20.36 16.40
N PHE A 149 -10.13 19.90 16.51
CA PHE A 149 -9.66 18.73 15.77
C PHE A 149 -10.21 17.43 16.34
N PHE A 150 -10.34 16.42 15.48
CA PHE A 150 -10.50 15.05 15.95
C PHE A 150 -9.13 14.50 16.36
N ILE A 151 -9.05 13.92 17.55
CA ILE A 151 -7.77 13.49 18.13
C ILE A 151 -7.73 11.97 18.22
N SER A 152 -6.71 11.37 17.61
CA SER A 152 -6.35 9.97 17.85
C SER A 152 -4.94 9.86 18.46
N LEU A 153 -4.69 8.77 19.18
CA LEU A 153 -3.44 8.53 19.89
C LEU A 153 -2.89 7.14 19.55
N GLY A 154 -1.67 7.06 19.01
CA GLY A 154 -0.89 5.84 18.93
C GLY A 154 0.03 5.73 20.16
N THR A 155 -0.03 4.62 20.89
CA THR A 155 0.69 4.46 22.15
C THR A 155 1.14 3.01 22.37
N ASN A 156 2.16 2.82 23.22
CA ASN A 156 2.48 1.52 23.78
C ASN A 156 1.55 1.10 24.92
N GLY A 157 0.76 2.01 25.51
CA GLY A 157 -0.27 1.71 26.50
C GLY A 157 0.24 1.27 27.88
N VAL A 158 1.54 1.39 28.17
CA VAL A 158 2.12 1.08 29.49
C VAL A 158 2.02 2.31 30.39
N TRP A 159 0.88 2.44 31.07
CA TRP A 159 0.51 3.63 31.84
C TRP A 159 0.17 3.32 33.30
N SER A 160 0.26 4.34 34.15
CA SER A 160 -0.31 4.33 35.50
C SER A 160 -1.82 4.58 35.45
N ASP A 161 -2.52 4.20 36.52
CA ASP A 161 -3.97 4.43 36.66
C ASP A 161 -4.34 5.92 36.57
N GLU A 162 -3.52 6.81 37.16
CA GLU A 162 -3.70 8.26 37.06
C GLU A 162 -3.62 8.75 35.60
N LEU A 163 -2.64 8.25 34.83
CA LEU A 163 -2.49 8.63 33.42
C LEU A 163 -3.68 8.12 32.59
N ILE A 164 -4.18 6.92 32.87
CA ILE A 164 -5.36 6.35 32.21
C ILE A 164 -6.58 7.25 32.44
N GLU A 165 -6.84 7.67 33.68
CA GLU A 165 -7.95 8.56 34.02
C GLU A 165 -7.84 9.90 33.27
N ARG A 166 -6.65 10.52 33.30
CA ARG A 166 -6.40 11.79 32.59
C ARG A 166 -6.58 11.67 31.08
N ILE A 167 -6.19 10.55 30.48
CA ILE A 167 -6.43 10.27 29.05
C ILE A 167 -7.94 10.17 28.78
N GLY A 168 -8.69 9.47 29.64
CA GLY A 168 -10.16 9.34 29.54
C GLY A 168 -10.91 10.67 29.51
N GLN A 169 -10.37 11.69 30.18
CA GLN A 169 -10.95 13.03 30.29
C GLN A 169 -10.39 14.03 29.25
N SER A 170 -9.35 13.66 28.51
CA SER A 170 -8.60 14.56 27.63
C SER A 170 -9.36 15.02 26.38
N GLY A 171 -10.36 14.25 25.94
CA GLY A 171 -11.06 14.47 24.66
C GLY A 171 -10.47 13.72 23.47
N ILE A 172 -9.44 12.88 23.68
CA ILE A 172 -9.00 11.89 22.69
C ILE A 172 -10.15 10.94 22.40
N ARG A 173 -10.41 10.66 21.12
CA ARG A 173 -11.56 9.84 20.68
C ARG A 173 -11.18 8.44 20.23
N ILE A 174 -9.94 8.25 19.75
CA ILE A 174 -9.41 6.94 19.38
C ILE A 174 -8.06 6.72 20.05
N VAL A 175 -7.88 5.59 20.73
CA VAL A 175 -6.59 5.14 21.24
C VAL A 175 -6.22 3.82 20.56
N ILE A 176 -5.07 3.83 19.88
CA ILE A 176 -4.48 2.72 19.15
C ILE A 176 -3.32 2.21 20.00
N ILE A 177 -3.53 1.08 20.66
CA ILE A 177 -2.60 0.49 21.63
C ILE A 177 -1.82 -0.61 20.94
N SER A 178 -0.51 -0.57 21.10
CA SER A 178 0.38 -1.56 20.50
C SER A 178 0.43 -2.82 21.37
N LEU A 179 0.02 -3.97 20.84
CA LEU A 179 -0.05 -5.26 21.56
C LEU A 179 0.20 -6.41 20.58
N ASP A 180 1.24 -7.22 20.82
CA ASP A 180 1.61 -8.30 19.89
C ASP A 180 1.34 -9.69 20.49
N GLY A 181 0.19 -10.29 20.15
CA GLY A 181 -0.11 -11.67 20.52
C GLY A 181 -0.36 -11.88 22.01
N THR A 182 0.03 -13.08 22.49
CA THR A 182 -0.09 -13.48 23.91
C THR A 182 0.93 -12.76 24.79
N GLU A 183 0.81 -12.91 26.11
CA GLU A 183 1.78 -12.37 27.08
C GLU A 183 3.22 -12.74 26.75
N GLU A 184 3.48 -14.02 26.44
CA GLU A 184 4.80 -14.50 26.06
C GLU A 184 5.39 -13.75 24.86
N TYR A 185 4.62 -13.61 23.78
CA TYR A 185 5.08 -12.96 22.54
C TYR A 185 5.26 -11.46 22.70
N ASN A 186 4.30 -10.81 23.37
CA ASN A 186 4.35 -9.39 23.62
C ASN A 186 5.55 -9.03 24.51
N ASP A 187 5.73 -9.75 25.61
CA ASP A 187 6.78 -9.44 26.58
C ASP A 187 8.18 -9.75 26.05
N LYS A 188 8.30 -10.77 25.19
CA LYS A 188 9.55 -11.08 24.47
C LYS A 188 9.99 -9.91 23.58
N SER A 189 9.05 -9.18 22.98
CA SER A 189 9.36 -8.16 21.98
C SER A 189 9.34 -6.73 22.51
N ARG A 190 8.51 -6.45 23.53
CA ARG A 190 8.31 -5.12 24.12
C ARG A 190 8.89 -4.97 25.52
N GLY A 191 9.18 -6.08 26.20
CA GLY A 191 9.72 -6.14 27.56
C GLY A 191 8.77 -6.80 28.56
N LYS A 192 9.35 -7.43 29.59
CA LYS A 192 8.62 -8.17 30.62
C LYS A 192 7.62 -7.28 31.37
N GLY A 193 6.41 -7.79 31.58
CA GLY A 193 5.31 -7.14 32.29
C GLY A 193 4.49 -6.17 31.46
N THR A 194 4.86 -5.94 30.19
CA THR A 194 4.15 -4.96 29.34
C THR A 194 2.76 -5.45 28.96
N PHE A 195 2.56 -6.75 28.71
CA PHE A 195 1.23 -7.30 28.40
C PHE A 195 0.22 -7.02 29.52
N LYS A 196 0.64 -7.25 30.78
CA LYS A 196 -0.19 -7.00 31.95
C LYS A 196 -0.56 -5.52 32.08
N ALA A 197 0.40 -4.62 31.86
CA ALA A 197 0.16 -3.18 31.90
C ALA A 197 -0.79 -2.73 30.77
N ILE A 198 -0.57 -3.19 29.54
CA ILE A 198 -1.39 -2.88 28.37
C ILE A 198 -2.82 -3.36 28.56
N THR A 199 -3.01 -4.61 29.00
CA THR A 199 -4.36 -5.14 29.22
C THR A 199 -5.08 -4.45 30.39
N ASN A 200 -4.36 -3.94 31.40
CA ASN A 200 -4.93 -3.07 32.43
C ASN A 200 -5.43 -1.75 31.82
N THR A 201 -4.59 -1.08 31.02
CA THR A 201 -4.96 0.15 30.29
C THR A 201 -6.22 -0.04 29.45
N ILE A 202 -6.28 -1.10 28.64
CA ILE A 202 -7.46 -1.40 27.81
C ILE A 202 -8.71 -1.56 28.69
N ARG A 203 -8.65 -2.41 29.74
CA ARG A 203 -9.80 -2.65 30.63
C ARG A 203 -10.30 -1.38 31.29
N GLN A 204 -9.41 -0.49 31.72
CA GLN A 204 -9.79 0.76 32.36
C GLN A 204 -10.35 1.78 31.38
N LEU A 205 -9.74 1.96 30.19
CA LEU A 205 -10.29 2.84 29.16
C LEU A 205 -11.67 2.37 28.67
N LYS A 206 -11.92 1.05 28.59
CA LYS A 206 -13.26 0.51 28.29
C LYS A 206 -14.31 0.96 29.31
N LYS A 207 -13.95 1.12 30.59
CA LYS A 207 -14.88 1.61 31.63
C LYS A 207 -15.22 3.09 31.46
N VAL A 208 -14.33 3.88 30.85
CA VAL A 208 -14.60 5.30 30.53
C VAL A 208 -15.66 5.41 29.42
N GLY A 209 -15.63 4.50 28.44
CA GLY A 209 -16.74 4.29 27.49
C GLY A 209 -16.87 5.32 26.34
N ASN A 210 -16.07 6.39 26.33
CA ASN A 210 -16.11 7.46 25.32
C ASN A 210 -14.96 7.39 24.28
N ILE A 211 -14.10 6.38 24.38
CA ILE A 211 -12.93 6.17 23.53
C ILE A 211 -13.10 4.89 22.73
N THR A 212 -12.90 4.99 21.42
CA THR A 212 -12.72 3.83 20.53
C THR A 212 -11.31 3.26 20.75
N LEU A 213 -11.23 2.00 21.15
CA LEU A 213 -9.97 1.29 21.35
C LEU A 213 -9.64 0.43 20.14
N LYS A 214 -8.40 0.51 19.69
CA LYS A 214 -7.87 -0.36 18.64
C LYS A 214 -6.56 -0.98 19.09
N ILE A 215 -6.27 -2.17 18.62
CA ILE A 215 -4.94 -2.78 18.71
C ILE A 215 -4.20 -2.57 17.40
N ASN A 216 -2.90 -2.28 17.49
CA ASN A 216 -1.97 -2.47 16.38
C ASN A 216 -0.97 -3.58 16.76
N SER A 217 -0.96 -4.66 15.99
CA SER A 217 -0.07 -5.81 16.21
C SER A 217 0.88 -5.94 15.02
N VAL A 218 2.17 -6.09 15.31
CA VAL A 218 3.18 -6.38 14.29
C VAL A 218 3.21 -7.89 14.03
N ILE A 219 3.12 -8.28 12.77
CA ILE A 219 3.10 -9.67 12.31
C ILE A 219 4.37 -10.00 11.52
N CYS A 220 5.06 -11.04 11.95
CA CYS A 220 6.23 -11.64 11.31
C CYS A 220 6.03 -13.15 11.20
N ARG A 221 6.96 -13.87 10.55
CA ARG A 221 6.81 -15.32 10.33
C ARG A 221 6.67 -16.11 11.63
N GLU A 222 7.36 -15.68 12.70
CA GLU A 222 7.42 -16.35 13.99
C GLU A 222 6.15 -16.19 14.83
N ASN A 223 5.34 -15.16 14.56
CA ASN A 223 4.13 -14.87 15.33
C ASN A 223 2.83 -14.86 14.52
N ARG A 224 2.88 -15.11 13.19
CA ARG A 224 1.68 -15.14 12.33
C ARG A 224 0.62 -16.13 12.81
N ASP A 225 1.03 -17.24 13.43
CA ASP A 225 0.10 -18.25 13.97
C ASP A 225 -0.60 -17.77 15.25
N GLN A 226 -0.18 -16.64 15.85
CA GLN A 226 -0.85 -16.01 16.98
C GLN A 226 -2.00 -15.08 16.55
N LEU A 227 -2.22 -14.89 15.25
CA LEU A 227 -3.27 -14.04 14.69
C LEU A 227 -4.65 -14.32 15.31
N GLU A 228 -5.04 -15.59 15.39
CA GLU A 228 -6.33 -15.99 15.95
C GLU A 228 -6.44 -15.63 17.43
N LYS A 229 -5.35 -15.79 18.20
CA LYS A 229 -5.34 -15.49 19.62
C LYS A 229 -5.44 -14.00 19.91
N ILE A 230 -4.75 -13.15 19.15
CA ILE A 230 -4.82 -11.69 19.35
C ILE A 230 -6.20 -11.15 18.95
N VAL A 231 -6.79 -11.69 17.88
CA VAL A 231 -8.16 -11.33 17.47
C VAL A 231 -9.18 -11.79 18.52
N ALA A 232 -9.08 -13.02 19.01
CA ALA A 232 -9.95 -13.53 20.06
C ALA A 232 -9.84 -12.70 21.34
N LEU A 233 -8.61 -12.40 21.80
CA LEU A 233 -8.38 -11.53 22.95
C LEU A 233 -9.04 -10.15 22.75
N ALA A 234 -8.90 -9.56 21.55
CA ALA A 234 -9.49 -8.27 21.26
C ALA A 234 -11.03 -8.31 21.29
N ASP A 235 -11.63 -9.36 20.75
CA ASP A 235 -13.07 -9.60 20.76
C ASP A 235 -13.60 -9.78 22.19
N GLU A 236 -12.93 -10.61 23.00
CA GLU A 236 -13.26 -10.85 24.41
C GLU A 236 -13.19 -9.57 25.27
N MET A 237 -12.20 -8.71 25.00
CA MET A 237 -12.02 -7.43 25.69
C MET A 237 -12.97 -6.33 25.16
N GLY A 238 -13.77 -6.62 24.13
CA GLY A 238 -14.67 -5.66 23.50
C GLY A 238 -13.94 -4.49 22.82
N ILE A 239 -12.78 -4.75 22.24
CA ILE A 239 -12.00 -3.75 21.48
C ILE A 239 -12.66 -3.53 20.12
N ASP A 240 -12.63 -2.29 19.61
CA ASP A 240 -13.38 -1.90 18.41
C ASP A 240 -12.68 -2.34 17.11
N GLY A 241 -11.37 -2.55 17.14
CA GLY A 241 -10.66 -3.11 15.99
C GLY A 241 -9.22 -3.55 16.25
N VAL A 242 -8.71 -4.40 15.37
CA VAL A 242 -7.32 -4.87 15.32
C VAL A 242 -6.75 -4.56 13.95
N ASN A 243 -5.63 -3.84 13.93
CA ASN A 243 -4.79 -3.65 12.75
C ASN A 243 -3.60 -4.61 12.82
N LEU A 244 -3.42 -5.39 11.77
CA LEU A 244 -2.36 -6.38 11.64
C LEU A 244 -1.37 -5.86 10.62
N ALA A 245 -0.23 -5.35 11.10
CA ALA A 245 0.78 -4.75 10.25
C ALA A 245 1.95 -5.73 10.03
N PRO A 246 2.38 -5.99 8.79
CA PRO A 246 3.59 -6.78 8.55
C PRO A 246 4.80 -6.07 9.16
N LEU A 247 5.73 -6.86 9.69
CA LEU A 247 7.03 -6.37 10.14
C LEU A 247 7.74 -5.64 8.99
N ARG A 248 8.19 -4.42 9.27
CA ARG A 248 9.03 -3.64 8.37
C ARG A 248 10.46 -3.67 8.87
N VAL A 249 11.41 -3.89 7.96
CA VAL A 249 12.84 -3.84 8.26
C VAL A 249 13.27 -2.37 8.27
N SER A 250 13.02 -1.70 9.39
CA SER A 250 13.44 -0.31 9.61
C SER A 250 13.72 -0.04 11.08
N GLY A 251 14.47 1.03 11.36
CA GLY A 251 14.85 1.40 12.72
C GLY A 251 15.60 0.27 13.41
N ARG A 252 15.11 -0.20 14.56
CA ARG A 252 15.74 -1.33 15.27
C ARG A 252 15.46 -2.69 14.67
N ALA A 253 14.40 -2.84 13.86
CA ALA A 253 14.16 -4.13 13.21
C ALA A 253 15.35 -4.48 12.29
N ASP A 254 15.93 -3.46 11.65
CA ASP A 254 17.17 -3.59 10.90
C ASP A 254 18.34 -3.94 11.83
N GLY A 255 18.99 -5.08 11.58
CA GLY A 255 20.13 -5.58 12.36
C GLY A 255 19.84 -6.20 13.74
N SER A 256 18.60 -6.19 14.25
CA SER A 256 18.29 -6.83 15.55
C SER A 256 18.26 -8.36 15.52
N GLY A 257 18.13 -8.95 14.33
CA GLY A 257 17.84 -10.38 14.17
C GLY A 257 16.47 -10.80 14.71
N TYR A 258 15.62 -9.84 15.10
CA TYR A 258 14.27 -10.13 15.59
C TYR A 258 13.27 -10.12 14.44
N GLY A 259 12.56 -11.25 14.31
CA GLY A 259 11.40 -11.38 13.44
C GLY A 259 11.80 -11.45 11.96
N THR A 260 11.36 -12.50 11.29
CA THR A 260 11.56 -12.64 9.86
C THR A 260 10.39 -11.95 9.14
N PRO A 261 10.65 -11.00 8.21
CA PRO A 261 9.62 -10.41 7.38
C PRO A 261 8.77 -11.49 6.69
N LEU A 262 7.49 -11.20 6.49
CA LEU A 262 6.59 -12.09 5.76
C LEU A 262 7.01 -12.19 4.29
N LEU A 263 6.86 -13.38 3.73
CA LEU A 263 6.94 -13.63 2.28
C LEU A 263 5.52 -13.64 1.66
N PRO A 264 5.38 -13.65 0.32
CA PRO A 264 4.09 -13.72 -0.35
C PRO A 264 3.18 -14.85 0.15
N ALA A 265 3.70 -16.07 0.31
CA ALA A 265 2.93 -17.21 0.83
C ALA A 265 2.45 -17.01 2.27
N ASP A 266 3.27 -16.33 3.08
CA ASP A 266 2.91 -16.03 4.47
C ASP A 266 1.81 -14.96 4.52
N MET A 267 1.92 -13.94 3.66
CA MET A 267 0.91 -12.89 3.54
C MET A 267 -0.42 -13.46 3.03
N TYR A 268 -0.40 -14.34 2.04
CA TYR A 268 -1.59 -15.07 1.58
C TYR A 268 -2.25 -15.84 2.72
N SER A 269 -1.46 -16.55 3.54
CA SER A 269 -1.95 -17.29 4.70
C SER A 269 -2.60 -16.35 5.74
N VAL A 270 -1.95 -15.22 6.05
CA VAL A 270 -2.49 -14.19 6.95
C VAL A 270 -3.83 -13.64 6.44
N VAL A 271 -3.91 -13.22 5.18
CA VAL A 271 -5.15 -12.66 4.60
C VAL A 271 -6.27 -13.72 4.54
N SER A 272 -5.94 -14.95 4.18
CA SER A 272 -6.88 -16.08 4.20
C SER A 272 -7.43 -16.34 5.59
N LYS A 273 -6.57 -16.31 6.61
CA LYS A 273 -7.01 -16.49 8.00
C LYS A 273 -7.82 -15.31 8.52
N VAL A 274 -7.47 -14.07 8.16
CA VAL A 274 -8.26 -12.87 8.49
C VAL A 274 -9.66 -12.95 7.90
N THR A 275 -9.79 -13.41 6.65
CA THR A 275 -11.08 -13.68 5.97
C THR A 275 -11.95 -14.64 6.80
N GLU A 276 -11.38 -15.72 7.32
CA GLU A 276 -12.13 -16.64 8.21
C GLU A 276 -12.54 -15.98 9.53
N LEU A 277 -11.63 -15.24 10.16
CA LEU A 277 -11.85 -14.64 11.47
C LEU A 277 -12.93 -13.54 11.45
N ARG A 278 -13.03 -12.77 10.36
CA ARG A 278 -14.09 -11.77 10.18
C ARG A 278 -15.50 -12.35 10.19
N LYS A 279 -15.65 -13.62 9.82
CA LYS A 279 -16.94 -14.34 9.87
C LYS A 279 -17.29 -14.83 11.27
N LYS A 280 -16.30 -14.94 12.15
CA LYS A 280 -16.43 -15.54 13.49
C LYS A 280 -16.43 -14.51 14.63
N CYS A 281 -15.72 -13.39 14.44
CA CYS A 281 -15.49 -12.39 15.47
C CYS A 281 -16.25 -11.09 15.16
N LYS A 282 -16.59 -10.33 16.20
CA LYS A 282 -17.27 -9.02 16.06
C LYS A 282 -16.28 -7.88 15.91
N VAL A 283 -15.07 -8.03 16.48
CA VAL A 283 -14.00 -7.05 16.36
C VAL A 283 -13.65 -6.79 14.89
N ARG A 284 -13.49 -5.52 14.52
CA ARG A 284 -13.09 -5.16 13.15
C ARG A 284 -11.64 -5.54 12.90
N ILE A 285 -11.39 -6.39 11.92
CA ILE A 285 -10.03 -6.83 11.57
C ILE A 285 -9.55 -6.14 10.29
N GLN A 286 -8.43 -5.41 10.38
CA GLN A 286 -7.76 -4.75 9.26
C GLN A 286 -6.41 -5.40 9.02
N THR A 287 -6.08 -5.64 7.76
CA THR A 287 -4.80 -6.16 7.30
C THR A 287 -4.39 -5.46 6.00
N TYR A 288 -3.15 -5.67 5.57
CA TYR A 288 -2.60 -5.13 4.32
C TYR A 288 -2.87 -6.09 3.16
N TYR A 289 -2.80 -5.60 1.91
CA TYR A 289 -2.91 -6.42 0.68
C TYR A 289 -4.13 -7.36 0.65
N ASP A 290 -5.25 -6.90 1.21
CA ASP A 290 -6.45 -7.72 1.39
C ASP A 290 -7.27 -7.87 0.10
N ILE A 291 -6.75 -8.62 -0.85
CA ILE A 291 -7.33 -8.76 -2.21
C ILE A 291 -8.39 -9.86 -2.32
N ILE A 292 -8.53 -10.71 -1.30
CA ILE A 292 -9.44 -11.88 -1.32
C ILE A 292 -10.90 -11.44 -1.11
N GLU A 293 -11.17 -10.61 -0.11
CA GLU A 293 -12.53 -10.13 0.21
C GLU A 293 -12.80 -8.68 -0.24
N ALA A 294 -11.78 -7.96 -0.72
CA ALA A 294 -11.96 -6.57 -1.12
C ALA A 294 -13.05 -6.47 -2.20
N PRO A 295 -14.10 -5.66 -1.98
CA PRO A 295 -15.12 -5.43 -2.99
C PRO A 295 -14.47 -4.78 -4.21
N ASP A 296 -15.05 -5.03 -5.39
CA ASP A 296 -14.68 -4.27 -6.57
C ASP A 296 -15.16 -2.81 -6.38
N LEU A 297 -14.21 -1.90 -6.30
CA LEU A 297 -14.49 -0.48 -6.08
C LEU A 297 -14.64 0.30 -7.39
N SER A 298 -14.46 -0.32 -8.56
CA SER A 298 -14.50 0.37 -9.86
C SER A 298 -15.73 1.24 -10.08
N GLU A 299 -16.88 0.88 -9.49
CA GLU A 299 -18.15 1.62 -9.60
C GLU A 299 -18.47 2.56 -8.42
N LYS A 300 -17.73 2.48 -7.29
CA LYS A 300 -18.06 3.16 -6.02
C LYS A 300 -17.19 4.37 -5.69
N PHE A 301 -16.63 5.06 -6.69
CA PHE A 301 -15.79 6.24 -6.47
C PHE A 301 -16.53 7.58 -6.72
N PRO A 302 -17.39 8.07 -5.80
CA PRO A 302 -17.58 9.51 -5.63
C PRO A 302 -16.58 9.94 -4.56
N SER A 303 -15.57 10.67 -5.00
CA SER A 303 -14.15 10.50 -4.68
C SER A 303 -13.40 11.47 -5.59
N SER A 304 -13.93 12.67 -5.84
CA SER A 304 -13.43 13.61 -6.88
C SER A 304 -12.05 14.21 -6.57
N LEU A 305 -11.33 13.66 -5.61
CA LEU A 305 -9.88 13.69 -5.67
C LEU A 305 -9.38 12.26 -5.82
N LEU A 306 -9.42 11.88 -7.10
CA LEU A 306 -8.59 10.90 -7.79
C LEU A 306 -9.09 9.47 -7.72
N ASN A 307 -9.22 8.82 -8.89
CA ASN A 307 -8.24 7.85 -9.42
C ASN A 307 -7.16 7.32 -8.45
N ASN A 308 -7.46 7.10 -7.17
CA ASN A 308 -6.48 6.73 -6.16
C ASN A 308 -6.24 5.24 -6.28
N LYS A 309 -5.51 4.89 -7.35
CA LYS A 309 -4.97 3.57 -7.61
C LYS A 309 -3.84 3.26 -6.60
N SER A 310 -3.52 4.14 -5.66
CA SER A 310 -2.36 4.04 -4.76
C SER A 310 -2.69 4.34 -3.30
N CYS A 311 -1.67 4.27 -2.44
CA CYS A 311 -1.75 4.51 -1.00
C CYS A 311 -2.09 5.98 -0.69
N ALA A 312 -2.84 6.22 0.39
CA ALA A 312 -3.20 7.57 0.86
C ALA A 312 -2.03 8.46 1.31
N ALA A 313 -0.82 7.89 1.47
CA ALA A 313 0.38 8.63 1.87
C ALA A 313 0.70 9.75 0.88
N GLY A 314 0.84 10.98 1.36
CA GLY A 314 1.08 12.16 0.52
C GLY A 314 -0.13 12.62 -0.31
N ILE A 315 -1.25 11.91 -0.31
CA ILE A 315 -2.46 12.23 -1.08
C ILE A 315 -3.58 12.71 -0.16
N GLU A 316 -3.83 11.97 0.93
CA GLU A 316 -4.84 12.29 1.95
C GLU A 316 -4.25 12.39 3.36
N VAL A 317 -3.07 11.81 3.55
CA VAL A 317 -2.38 11.71 4.83
C VAL A 317 -0.97 12.28 4.72
N ALA A 318 -0.55 13.03 5.73
CA ALA A 318 0.84 13.40 5.93
C ALA A 318 1.33 12.88 7.29
N ALA A 319 2.64 12.69 7.41
CA ALA A 319 3.35 12.45 8.65
C ALA A 319 4.30 13.63 8.92
N ILE A 320 4.50 13.94 10.20
CA ILE A 320 5.39 15.00 10.66
C ILE A 320 6.26 14.42 11.76
N SER A 321 7.58 14.52 11.60
CA SER A 321 8.55 14.01 12.57
C SER A 321 8.63 14.91 13.81
N PRO A 322 9.32 14.48 14.88
CA PRO A 322 9.58 15.33 16.03
C PRO A 322 10.49 16.52 15.71
N PHE A 323 11.19 16.52 14.57
CA PHE A 323 12.16 17.55 14.17
C PHE A 323 11.64 18.44 13.02
N GLY A 324 10.37 18.28 12.64
CA GLY A 324 9.71 19.10 11.64
C GLY A 324 9.82 18.62 10.20
N GLU A 325 10.41 17.45 9.92
CA GLU A 325 10.32 16.85 8.59
C GLU A 325 8.87 16.44 8.28
N VAL A 326 8.40 16.76 7.08
CA VAL A 326 7.06 16.45 6.55
C VAL A 326 7.22 15.38 5.46
N TYR A 327 6.44 14.29 5.55
CA TYR A 327 6.57 13.12 4.68
C TYR A 327 5.26 12.30 4.61
N GLY A 328 5.23 11.20 3.86
CA GLY A 328 3.97 10.50 3.53
C GLY A 328 3.48 9.46 4.53
N CYS A 329 4.38 8.77 5.23
CA CYS A 329 4.01 7.64 6.08
C CYS A 329 5.02 7.42 7.21
N VAL A 330 4.57 7.23 8.45
CA VAL A 330 5.43 7.12 9.65
C VAL A 330 6.50 6.02 9.60
N VAL A 331 6.30 4.97 8.82
CA VAL A 331 7.30 3.88 8.65
C VAL A 331 8.33 4.18 7.57
N SER A 332 8.24 5.33 6.92
CA SER A 332 9.14 5.77 5.87
C SER A 332 10.54 6.13 6.41
N PRO A 333 11.62 5.92 5.64
CA PRO A 333 12.98 6.35 5.97
C PRO A 333 13.13 7.85 6.26
N ALA A 334 12.14 8.68 5.91
CA ALA A 334 12.10 10.10 6.27
C ALA A 334 12.26 10.36 7.78
N ASN A 335 11.88 9.40 8.62
CA ASN A 335 12.04 9.46 10.08
C ASN A 335 13.43 8.98 10.57
N GLU A 336 14.42 8.83 9.70
CA GLU A 336 15.80 8.55 10.12
C GLU A 336 16.47 9.80 10.70
N THR A 337 17.41 9.61 11.62
CA THR A 337 18.21 10.71 12.18
C THR A 337 19.32 11.14 11.21
N GLU A 338 19.91 10.18 10.52
CA GLU A 338 21.00 10.41 9.57
C GLU A 338 20.44 10.88 8.22
N ASN A 339 21.19 11.72 7.51
CA ASN A 339 20.78 12.24 6.22
C ASN A 339 21.12 11.23 5.11
N THR A 340 20.38 10.13 5.06
CA THR A 340 20.54 9.07 4.07
C THR A 340 19.87 9.45 2.74
N PRO A 341 20.30 8.88 1.58
CA PRO A 341 19.58 9.05 0.32
C PRO A 341 18.10 8.67 0.42
N ALA A 342 17.79 7.64 1.21
CA ALA A 342 16.42 7.21 1.50
C ALA A 342 15.63 8.29 2.24
N LYS A 343 16.19 8.88 3.30
CA LYS A 343 15.57 9.99 4.02
C LYS A 343 15.25 11.15 3.10
N ILE A 344 16.22 11.56 2.26
CA ILE A 344 16.06 12.66 1.31
C ILE A 344 14.92 12.36 0.34
N LEU A 345 14.91 11.16 -0.26
CA LEU A 345 13.91 10.75 -1.24
C LEU A 345 12.47 10.79 -0.69
N PHE A 346 12.29 10.41 0.57
CA PHE A 346 10.97 10.29 1.18
C PHE A 346 10.51 11.50 1.98
N THR A 347 11.36 12.52 2.15
CA THR A 347 11.04 13.77 2.84
C THR A 347 10.53 14.80 1.85
N ALA A 348 9.32 15.32 2.06
CA ALA A 348 8.75 16.37 1.22
C ALA A 348 9.30 17.77 1.58
N GLY A 349 9.60 18.01 2.86
CA GLY A 349 10.18 19.28 3.32
C GLY A 349 10.35 19.35 4.83
N ASN A 350 10.79 20.49 5.34
CA ASN A 350 10.86 20.75 6.77
C ASN A 350 10.11 22.04 7.15
N LEU A 351 9.41 22.03 8.27
CA LEU A 351 8.67 23.18 8.83
C LEU A 351 9.57 24.38 9.19
N SER A 352 10.90 24.22 9.25
CA SER A 352 11.83 25.34 9.41
C SER A 352 12.04 26.16 8.14
N GLU A 353 11.68 25.60 6.98
CA GLU A 353 11.96 26.20 5.66
C GLU A 353 10.74 26.91 5.04
N GLY A 354 9.56 26.76 5.65
CA GLY A 354 8.32 27.32 5.14
C GLY A 354 7.10 26.87 5.94
N ASN A 355 5.91 27.27 5.50
CA ASN A 355 4.67 26.81 6.10
C ASN A 355 4.30 25.40 5.59
N PHE A 356 3.44 24.71 6.33
CA PHE A 356 3.01 23.35 5.99
C PHE A 356 2.27 23.26 4.64
N ILE A 357 1.42 24.23 4.32
CA ILE A 357 0.52 24.14 3.16
C ILE A 357 1.28 24.26 1.83
N ASP A 358 2.33 25.07 1.78
CA ASP A 358 3.19 25.18 0.59
C ASP A 358 3.96 23.88 0.34
N ILE A 359 4.42 23.19 1.40
CA ILE A 359 5.00 21.84 1.28
C ILE A 359 3.97 20.86 0.74
N TRP A 360 2.74 20.86 1.28
CA TRP A 360 1.69 19.92 0.89
C TRP A 360 1.25 20.07 -0.57
N LEU A 361 1.11 21.30 -1.07
CA LEU A 361 0.58 21.56 -2.41
C LEU A 361 1.63 21.46 -3.53
N ASP A 362 2.92 21.40 -3.20
CA ASP A 362 3.99 21.25 -4.18
C ASP A 362 4.19 19.77 -4.58
N SER A 363 3.54 19.36 -5.68
CA SER A 363 3.60 17.99 -6.20
C SER A 363 5.02 17.45 -6.40
N SER A 364 6.01 18.31 -6.70
CA SER A 364 7.38 17.86 -6.95
C SER A 364 8.02 17.22 -5.71
N ARG A 365 7.71 17.75 -4.53
CA ARG A 365 8.16 17.25 -3.22
C ARG A 365 7.55 15.89 -2.88
N TRP A 366 6.39 15.60 -3.44
CA TRP A 366 5.64 14.38 -3.18
C TRP A 366 5.73 13.36 -4.32
N ASN A 367 6.61 13.58 -5.30
CA ASN A 367 6.74 12.73 -6.49
C ASN A 367 6.82 11.23 -6.15
N VAL A 368 7.59 10.85 -5.13
CA VAL A 368 7.71 9.45 -4.70
C VAL A 368 6.37 8.84 -4.24
N TYR A 369 5.42 9.64 -3.76
CA TYR A 369 4.10 9.18 -3.30
C TYR A 369 2.98 9.43 -4.32
N ARG A 370 3.05 10.52 -5.10
CA ARG A 370 1.97 10.95 -6.02
C ARG A 370 2.17 10.49 -7.46
N ASN A 371 3.41 10.27 -7.90
CA ASN A 371 3.69 9.84 -9.26
C ASN A 371 3.67 8.31 -9.39
N LEU A 372 2.62 7.79 -10.01
CA LEU A 372 2.44 6.34 -10.23
C LEU A 372 3.55 5.72 -11.08
N SER A 373 4.13 6.43 -12.04
CA SER A 373 5.23 5.89 -12.86
C SER A 373 6.53 5.72 -12.07
N ILE A 374 6.66 6.41 -10.94
CA ILE A 374 7.82 6.33 -10.03
C ILE A 374 7.58 5.28 -8.95
N ASN A 375 6.34 5.09 -8.50
CA ASN A 375 6.05 4.33 -7.29
C ASN A 375 5.20 3.06 -7.47
N LYS A 376 4.85 2.72 -8.71
CA LYS A 376 4.18 1.47 -9.05
C LYS A 376 5.07 0.61 -9.92
N SER A 377 5.15 -0.68 -9.58
CA SER A 377 5.83 -1.65 -10.43
C SER A 377 5.04 -1.94 -11.70
N SER A 378 5.72 -2.40 -12.75
CA SER A 378 5.09 -2.85 -14.00
C SER A 378 4.02 -3.91 -13.72
N LYS A 379 4.36 -4.87 -12.87
CA LYS A 379 3.44 -5.91 -12.38
C LYS A 379 2.15 -5.35 -11.80
N CYS A 380 2.21 -4.23 -11.05
CA CYS A 380 1.01 -3.58 -10.55
C CYS A 380 0.20 -2.92 -11.68
N LEU A 381 0.88 -2.21 -12.59
CA LEU A 381 0.23 -1.49 -13.68
C LEU A 381 -0.48 -2.42 -14.68
N GLU A 382 0.01 -3.65 -14.82
CA GLU A 382 -0.54 -4.70 -15.70
C GLU A 382 -1.54 -5.62 -14.98
N CYS A 383 -1.70 -5.50 -13.65
CA CYS A 383 -2.53 -6.41 -12.86
C CYS A 383 -4.02 -6.05 -12.88
N ASN A 384 -4.87 -7.03 -13.19
CA ASN A 384 -6.33 -6.86 -13.24
C ASN A 384 -6.99 -6.52 -11.89
N HIS A 385 -6.31 -6.76 -10.77
CA HIS A 385 -6.80 -6.41 -9.42
C HIS A 385 -6.41 -5.00 -8.97
N TYR A 386 -5.33 -4.46 -9.56
CA TYR A 386 -4.86 -3.12 -9.26
C TYR A 386 -5.94 -2.10 -9.63
N SER A 387 -6.11 -1.07 -8.80
CA SER A 387 -7.16 -0.03 -8.91
C SER A 387 -8.61 -0.49 -8.77
N LYS A 388 -8.88 -1.80 -8.67
CA LYS A 388 -10.22 -2.35 -8.41
C LYS A 388 -10.37 -2.84 -6.98
N ARG A 389 -9.42 -3.68 -6.54
CA ARG A 389 -9.40 -4.35 -5.23
C ARG A 389 -8.07 -4.17 -4.48
N CYS A 390 -7.05 -3.64 -5.16
CA CYS A 390 -5.70 -3.46 -4.65
C CYS A 390 -5.16 -2.07 -5.00
N PHE A 391 -4.39 -1.48 -4.08
CA PHE A 391 -3.69 -0.19 -4.27
C PHE A 391 -2.24 -0.35 -4.77
N GLY A 392 -1.87 -1.56 -5.22
CA GLY A 392 -0.53 -1.89 -5.71
C GLY A 392 0.51 -2.06 -4.61
N ASN A 393 1.79 -1.95 -4.97
CA ASN A 393 2.91 -2.06 -4.03
C ASN A 393 2.96 -0.88 -3.05
N CYS A 394 3.38 -1.18 -1.82
CA CYS A 394 3.82 -0.18 -0.85
C CYS A 394 5.17 0.38 -1.29
N VAL A 395 5.22 1.66 -1.65
CA VAL A 395 6.44 2.33 -2.12
C VAL A 395 7.61 2.25 -1.13
N VAL A 396 7.32 2.30 0.17
CA VAL A 396 8.33 2.19 1.22
C VAL A 396 8.92 0.78 1.26
N ASP A 397 8.09 -0.26 1.16
CA ASP A 397 8.59 -1.64 1.18
C ASP A 397 9.38 -1.98 -0.07
N SER A 398 8.87 -1.57 -1.23
CA SER A 398 9.53 -1.71 -2.52
C SER A 398 10.91 -1.10 -2.48
N TYR A 399 11.04 0.11 -1.91
CA TYR A 399 12.35 0.73 -1.76
C TYR A 399 13.24 -0.02 -0.77
N SER A 400 12.77 -0.28 0.45
CA SER A 400 13.58 -0.88 1.51
C SER A 400 14.05 -2.31 1.20
N GLN A 401 13.29 -3.08 0.44
CA GLN A 401 13.60 -4.49 0.15
C GLN A 401 14.02 -4.73 -1.30
N GLY A 402 13.50 -3.95 -2.24
CA GLY A 402 13.77 -4.07 -3.68
C GLY A 402 14.70 -3.00 -4.24
N GLY A 403 15.13 -2.01 -3.42
CA GLY A 403 16.11 -0.99 -3.81
C GLY A 403 15.56 0.18 -4.63
N SER A 404 14.29 0.15 -5.06
CA SER A 404 13.66 1.26 -5.79
C SER A 404 12.18 1.45 -5.40
N PRO A 405 11.62 2.67 -5.53
CA PRO A 405 10.22 2.94 -5.17
C PRO A 405 9.19 2.15 -6.02
N ASN A 406 9.56 1.74 -7.23
CA ASN A 406 8.74 0.94 -8.15
C ASN A 406 9.13 -0.55 -8.19
N ALA A 407 10.00 -1.04 -7.30
CA ALA A 407 10.26 -2.47 -7.22
C ALA A 407 8.99 -3.24 -6.86
N ASP A 408 8.93 -4.51 -7.23
CA ASP A 408 7.80 -5.37 -6.87
C ASP A 408 7.64 -5.45 -5.35
N SER A 409 6.38 -5.50 -4.90
CA SER A 409 6.12 -5.63 -3.47
C SER A 409 6.55 -7.02 -2.99
N PRO A 410 7.36 -7.10 -1.91
CA PRO A 410 7.77 -8.36 -1.31
C PRO A 410 6.61 -9.12 -0.64
N LEU A 411 5.43 -8.49 -0.54
CA LEU A 411 4.22 -9.05 0.05
C LEU A 411 3.12 -9.31 -0.99
N CYS A 412 3.37 -9.02 -2.27
CA CYS A 412 2.40 -9.32 -3.33
C CYS A 412 2.26 -10.83 -3.49
N PHE A 413 1.04 -11.35 -3.35
CA PHE A 413 0.74 -12.78 -3.45
C PHE A 413 -0.24 -13.09 -4.61
N ILE A 414 -0.30 -12.21 -5.61
CA ILE A 414 -1.25 -12.38 -6.71
C ILE A 414 -0.99 -13.65 -7.53
N ASP A 415 0.28 -14.03 -7.71
CA ASP A 415 0.63 -15.23 -8.47
C ASP A 415 0.09 -16.49 -7.77
N ILE A 416 0.10 -16.52 -6.44
CA ILE A 416 -0.48 -17.61 -5.63
C ILE A 416 -1.99 -17.71 -5.83
N ILE A 417 -2.68 -16.56 -6.00
CA ILE A 417 -4.12 -16.57 -6.32
C ILE A 417 -4.34 -17.18 -7.70
N TYR A 418 -3.56 -16.77 -8.71
CA TYR A 418 -3.68 -17.30 -10.06
C TYR A 418 -3.35 -18.80 -10.12
N GLU A 419 -2.28 -19.26 -9.46
CA GLU A 419 -1.93 -20.66 -9.32
C GLU A 419 -3.08 -21.48 -8.70
N LYS A 420 -3.66 -20.99 -7.60
CA LYS A 420 -4.77 -21.67 -6.92
C LYS A 420 -6.06 -21.66 -7.72
N ALA A 421 -6.36 -20.58 -8.45
CA ALA A 421 -7.49 -20.54 -9.35
C ALA A 421 -7.34 -21.63 -10.41
N CYS A 422 -6.17 -21.74 -11.04
CA CYS A 422 -5.91 -22.73 -12.08
C CYS A 422 -5.91 -24.17 -11.55
N ALA A 423 -5.59 -24.38 -10.27
CA ALA A 423 -5.72 -25.68 -9.61
C ALA A 423 -7.17 -26.03 -9.19
N SER A 424 -8.12 -25.10 -9.30
CA SER A 424 -9.52 -25.33 -8.90
C SER A 424 -10.38 -25.70 -10.12
N GLU A 425 -11.15 -26.79 -10.01
CA GLU A 425 -12.05 -27.28 -11.07
C GLU A 425 -13.17 -26.28 -11.46
N ASN A 426 -13.36 -25.19 -10.69
CA ASN A 426 -14.41 -24.18 -10.86
C ASN A 426 -13.89 -22.77 -11.26
N SER A 427 -12.62 -22.64 -11.65
CA SER A 427 -12.03 -21.38 -12.14
C SER A 427 -12.42 -21.09 -13.58
N LYS A 428 -12.70 -19.81 -13.93
CA LYS A 428 -12.89 -19.35 -15.32
C LYS A 428 -11.58 -19.26 -16.13
N ILE A 429 -10.43 -19.27 -15.45
CA ILE A 429 -9.12 -19.37 -16.08
C ILE A 429 -8.85 -20.86 -16.25
N HIS A 430 -8.95 -21.33 -17.49
CA HIS A 430 -8.93 -22.77 -17.77
C HIS A 430 -7.55 -23.29 -18.18
N LYS A 431 -6.61 -22.45 -18.66
CA LYS A 431 -5.22 -22.88 -18.96
C LYS A 431 -4.19 -21.76 -18.76
N ILE A 432 -3.13 -22.05 -17.98
CA ILE A 432 -1.90 -21.24 -17.93
C ILE A 432 -0.95 -21.73 -19.02
N GLY A 433 -0.40 -20.82 -19.81
CA GLY A 433 0.68 -21.09 -20.75
C GLY A 433 1.96 -20.36 -20.38
N THR A 434 3.07 -20.78 -20.98
CA THR A 434 4.35 -20.08 -20.93
C THR A 434 4.85 -19.81 -22.34
N ALA A 435 5.65 -18.78 -22.51
CA ALA A 435 6.36 -18.52 -23.75
C ALA A 435 7.70 -17.82 -23.46
N ILE A 436 8.63 -17.88 -24.40
CA ILE A 436 9.91 -17.16 -24.27
C ILE A 436 10.28 -16.40 -25.54
N ILE A 437 10.76 -15.18 -25.34
CA ILE A 437 11.39 -14.35 -26.36
C ILE A 437 12.89 -14.62 -26.30
N ILE A 438 13.43 -15.21 -27.36
CA ILE A 438 14.87 -15.46 -27.50
C ILE A 438 15.42 -14.48 -28.54
N GLU A 439 16.28 -13.58 -28.10
CA GLU A 439 16.87 -12.51 -28.91
C GLU A 439 18.35 -12.80 -29.19
N ASP A 440 18.78 -12.71 -30.45
CA ASP A 440 20.21 -12.81 -30.79
C ASP A 440 20.98 -11.50 -30.54
N SER A 441 22.30 -11.54 -30.71
CA SER A 441 23.18 -10.37 -30.60
C SER A 441 22.88 -9.25 -31.63
N GLN A 442 22.11 -9.55 -32.68
CA GLN A 442 21.70 -8.62 -33.74
C GLN A 442 20.27 -8.08 -33.52
N GLY A 443 19.60 -8.45 -32.44
CA GLY A 443 18.23 -8.03 -32.13
C GLY A 443 17.14 -8.74 -32.96
N LYS A 444 17.46 -9.90 -33.56
CA LYS A 444 16.47 -10.76 -34.22
C LYS A 444 15.87 -11.73 -33.21
N LEU A 445 14.61 -12.09 -33.42
CA LEU A 445 13.90 -13.03 -32.55
C LEU A 445 13.92 -14.43 -33.16
N LEU A 446 14.24 -15.42 -32.34
CA LEU A 446 14.12 -16.82 -32.71
C LEU A 446 12.65 -17.24 -32.60
N LEU A 447 12.07 -17.72 -33.72
CA LEU A 447 10.70 -18.21 -33.78
C LEU A 447 10.67 -19.69 -34.15
N HIS A 448 9.65 -20.38 -33.67
CA HIS A 448 9.35 -21.78 -33.92
C HIS A 448 8.27 -21.90 -35.00
N HIS A 449 8.52 -22.64 -36.07
CA HIS A 449 7.53 -22.95 -37.11
C HIS A 449 6.79 -24.23 -36.74
N ARG A 450 5.49 -24.11 -36.48
CA ARG A 450 4.65 -25.26 -36.08
C ARG A 450 4.44 -26.22 -37.25
N ASP A 451 4.26 -27.50 -36.94
CA ASP A 451 3.90 -28.50 -37.94
C ASP A 451 2.58 -28.18 -38.64
N CYS A 452 2.44 -28.61 -39.90
CA CYS A 452 1.18 -28.48 -40.64
C CYS A 452 0.14 -29.55 -40.26
N ASN A 453 0.20 -30.07 -39.03
CA ASN A 453 -0.71 -31.10 -38.55
C ASN A 453 -2.07 -30.48 -38.15
N PRO A 454 -3.19 -30.80 -38.82
CA PRO A 454 -4.49 -30.17 -38.53
C PRO A 454 -5.03 -30.46 -37.12
N LYS A 455 -4.38 -31.35 -36.34
CA LYS A 455 -4.75 -31.66 -34.95
C LYS A 455 -4.12 -30.72 -33.92
N ILE A 456 -3.13 -29.91 -34.30
CA ILE A 456 -2.50 -28.95 -33.38
C ILE A 456 -3.11 -27.56 -33.57
N LYS A 457 -3.11 -26.74 -32.51
CA LYS A 457 -3.54 -25.35 -32.62
C LYS A 457 -2.58 -24.57 -33.55
N TYR A 458 -3.16 -23.74 -34.42
CA TYR A 458 -2.47 -22.86 -35.37
C TYR A 458 -1.40 -23.57 -36.23
N PRO A 459 -1.76 -24.61 -37.00
CA PRO A 459 -0.81 -25.40 -37.78
C PRO A 459 -0.14 -24.55 -38.88
N GLY A 460 1.15 -24.79 -39.12
CA GLY A 460 1.93 -24.08 -40.15
C GLY A 460 2.15 -22.59 -39.89
N THR A 461 2.03 -22.15 -38.64
CA THR A 461 2.28 -20.76 -38.23
C THR A 461 3.58 -20.63 -37.43
N TRP A 462 4.13 -19.42 -37.37
CA TRP A 462 5.28 -19.09 -36.54
C TRP A 462 4.86 -18.62 -35.16
N VAL A 463 5.48 -19.17 -34.12
CA VAL A 463 5.18 -18.88 -32.70
C VAL A 463 6.46 -18.69 -31.89
N LEU A 464 6.30 -18.24 -30.64
CA LEU A 464 7.35 -18.32 -29.62
C LEU A 464 7.42 -19.76 -29.09
N PHE A 465 8.58 -20.15 -28.57
CA PHE A 465 8.74 -21.41 -27.83
C PHE A 465 7.98 -21.34 -26.51
N GLY A 466 7.47 -22.47 -26.06
CA GLY A 466 6.67 -22.61 -24.84
C GLY A 466 5.34 -23.32 -25.06
N GLY A 467 4.65 -23.59 -23.96
CA GLY A 467 3.46 -24.44 -24.00
C GLY A 467 2.60 -24.34 -22.77
N GLY A 468 1.72 -25.34 -22.60
CA GLY A 468 0.79 -25.40 -21.50
C GLY A 468 1.49 -25.80 -20.21
N LYS A 469 1.18 -25.09 -19.13
CA LYS A 469 1.66 -25.46 -17.80
C LYS A 469 0.92 -26.71 -17.29
N GLU A 470 1.66 -27.73 -16.89
CA GLU A 470 1.18 -28.94 -16.25
C GLU A 470 0.80 -28.72 -14.77
N CYS A 471 0.11 -29.70 -14.19
CA CYS A 471 -0.28 -29.65 -12.79
C CYS A 471 0.92 -29.92 -11.88
N GLY A 472 1.21 -28.99 -10.97
CA GLY A 472 2.26 -29.16 -9.95
C GLY A 472 3.61 -28.52 -10.28
N GLU A 473 3.82 -28.04 -11.51
CA GLU A 473 5.00 -27.22 -11.87
C GLU A 473 4.73 -25.72 -11.66
N THR A 474 5.79 -24.90 -11.53
CA THR A 474 5.73 -23.43 -11.67
C THR A 474 5.81 -23.01 -13.14
N PRO A 475 5.45 -21.77 -13.52
CA PRO A 475 5.67 -21.27 -14.87
C PRO A 475 7.15 -21.32 -15.32
N GLU A 476 8.12 -21.11 -14.43
CA GLU A 476 9.56 -21.24 -14.74
C GLU A 476 9.94 -22.70 -15.03
N GLU A 477 9.41 -23.64 -14.26
CA GLU A 477 9.62 -25.08 -14.48
C GLU A 477 8.97 -25.51 -15.81
N ALA A 478 7.77 -25.00 -16.09
CA ALA A 478 7.06 -25.24 -17.34
C ALA A 478 7.86 -24.75 -18.55
N ILE A 479 8.33 -23.51 -18.58
CA ILE A 479 9.09 -23.01 -19.73
C ILE A 479 10.43 -23.74 -19.90
N ARG A 480 11.08 -24.16 -18.82
CA ARG A 480 12.31 -24.98 -18.90
C ARG A 480 12.02 -26.36 -19.49
N ARG A 481 10.92 -27.00 -19.07
CA ARG A 481 10.46 -28.27 -19.64
C ARG A 481 10.17 -28.12 -21.13
N GLU A 482 9.40 -27.11 -21.51
CA GLU A 482 9.06 -26.83 -22.92
C GLU A 482 10.30 -26.55 -23.78
N LEU A 483 11.29 -25.80 -23.28
CA LEU A 483 12.55 -25.59 -24.00
C LEU A 483 13.37 -26.88 -24.17
N MET A 484 13.36 -27.75 -23.16
CA MET A 484 13.96 -29.07 -23.29
C MET A 484 13.20 -29.93 -24.31
N GLU A 485 11.87 -29.91 -24.28
CA GLU A 485 11.03 -30.70 -25.18
C GLU A 485 11.15 -30.21 -26.63
N GLU A 486 11.02 -28.90 -26.89
CA GLU A 486 11.03 -28.33 -28.24
C GLU A 486 12.46 -28.22 -28.83
N LEU A 487 13.43 -27.74 -28.05
CA LEU A 487 14.80 -27.42 -28.54
C LEU A 487 15.88 -28.42 -28.11
N ASN A 488 15.60 -29.33 -27.17
CA ASN A 488 16.59 -30.22 -26.55
C ASN A 488 17.75 -29.45 -25.88
N LEU A 489 17.44 -28.30 -25.26
CA LEU A 489 18.39 -27.45 -24.55
C LEU A 489 17.99 -27.30 -23.08
N ASP A 490 18.92 -27.60 -22.16
CA ASP A 490 18.75 -27.33 -20.73
C ASP A 490 19.12 -25.88 -20.40
N ILE A 491 18.18 -24.97 -20.62
CA ILE A 491 18.38 -23.54 -20.40
C ILE A 491 17.64 -23.11 -19.14
N SER A 492 18.37 -22.45 -18.24
CA SER A 492 17.79 -21.87 -17.02
C SER A 492 18.08 -20.38 -16.85
N ASP A 493 18.85 -19.78 -17.77
CA ASP A 493 19.25 -18.37 -17.70
C ASP A 493 18.32 -17.49 -18.56
N PHE A 494 17.08 -17.37 -18.10
CA PHE A 494 16.06 -16.49 -18.67
C PHE A 494 15.41 -15.66 -17.56
N THR A 495 14.91 -14.49 -17.91
CA THR A 495 14.27 -13.58 -16.98
C THR A 495 12.78 -13.47 -17.29
N PHE A 496 11.98 -13.32 -16.24
CA PHE A 496 10.56 -13.04 -16.42
C PHE A 496 10.38 -11.70 -17.13
N TYR A 497 9.58 -11.68 -18.20
CA TYR A 497 9.34 -10.49 -19.01
C TYR A 497 8.00 -9.84 -18.64
N CYS A 498 6.88 -10.54 -18.85
CA CYS A 498 5.53 -10.00 -18.67
C CYS A 498 4.47 -11.13 -18.71
N ASN A 499 3.24 -10.85 -18.27
CA ASN A 499 2.09 -11.74 -18.44
C ASN A 499 1.08 -11.15 -19.43
N TYR A 500 0.47 -12.00 -20.25
CA TYR A 500 -0.59 -11.63 -21.18
C TYR A 500 -1.88 -12.38 -20.87
N HIS A 501 -3.01 -11.66 -20.93
CA HIS A 501 -4.36 -12.23 -20.82
C HIS A 501 -5.04 -12.18 -22.19
N TYR A 502 -5.57 -13.30 -22.64
CA TYR A 502 -6.32 -13.36 -23.89
C TYR A 502 -7.45 -14.38 -23.82
N ASN A 503 -8.44 -14.21 -24.68
CA ASN A 503 -9.57 -15.12 -24.81
C ASN A 503 -9.44 -15.91 -26.12
N ASP A 504 -9.53 -17.23 -26.03
CA ASP A 504 -9.59 -18.13 -27.19
C ASP A 504 -10.85 -19.00 -27.04
N GLU A 505 -11.74 -18.99 -28.03
CA GLU A 505 -12.96 -19.84 -28.09
C GLU A 505 -13.76 -19.96 -26.77
N GLU A 506 -13.99 -18.83 -26.06
CA GLU A 506 -14.69 -18.73 -24.76
C GLU A 506 -13.89 -19.14 -23.51
N GLU A 507 -12.60 -19.49 -23.63
CA GLU A 507 -11.68 -19.75 -22.51
C GLU A 507 -10.78 -18.53 -22.23
N GLU A 508 -10.62 -18.15 -20.95
CA GLU A 508 -9.64 -17.15 -20.52
C GLU A 508 -8.28 -17.82 -20.28
N HIS A 509 -7.26 -17.34 -20.99
CA HIS A 509 -5.88 -17.83 -20.92
C HIS A 509 -4.97 -16.79 -20.27
N LEU A 510 -4.04 -17.27 -19.44
CA LEU A 510 -2.96 -16.48 -18.86
C LEU A 510 -1.63 -17.04 -19.37
N GLN A 511 -0.82 -16.21 -20.04
CA GLN A 511 0.48 -16.63 -20.56
C GLN A 511 1.62 -15.85 -19.92
N PHE A 512 2.54 -16.59 -19.28
CA PHE A 512 3.77 -16.05 -18.70
C PHE A 512 4.85 -15.99 -19.77
N VAL A 513 5.34 -14.80 -20.08
CA VAL A 513 6.38 -14.60 -21.10
C VAL A 513 7.70 -14.30 -20.41
N TYR A 514 8.74 -14.99 -20.86
CA TYR A 514 10.12 -14.83 -20.43
C TYR A 514 10.96 -14.21 -21.55
N HIS A 515 12.13 -13.69 -21.21
CA HIS A 515 13.09 -13.14 -22.18
C HIS A 515 14.49 -13.66 -21.87
N MET A 516 15.24 -13.96 -22.92
CA MET A 516 16.66 -14.24 -22.84
C MET A 516 17.39 -13.73 -24.08
N LYS A 517 18.70 -13.55 -23.93
CA LYS A 517 19.61 -13.27 -25.04
C LYS A 517 20.47 -14.48 -25.31
N MET A 518 20.45 -14.96 -26.55
CA MET A 518 21.22 -16.14 -26.96
C MET A 518 21.44 -16.15 -28.46
N ASP A 519 22.71 -16.30 -28.85
CA ASP A 519 23.10 -16.62 -30.22
C ASP A 519 23.13 -18.14 -30.38
N LEU A 520 22.13 -18.69 -31.05
CA LEU A 520 22.00 -20.12 -31.29
C LEU A 520 22.40 -20.43 -32.74
N ASP A 521 23.31 -21.39 -32.94
CA ASP A 521 23.53 -21.95 -34.28
C ASP A 521 22.36 -22.88 -34.64
N ILE A 522 21.38 -22.33 -35.36
CA ILE A 522 20.16 -23.03 -35.74
C ILE A 522 20.40 -24.31 -36.54
N SER A 523 21.58 -24.47 -37.16
CA SER A 523 21.94 -25.68 -37.94
C SER A 523 22.31 -26.87 -37.06
N GLU A 524 22.69 -26.61 -35.80
CA GLU A 524 23.08 -27.63 -34.83
C GLU A 524 21.92 -28.05 -33.92
N VAL A 525 20.80 -27.32 -33.96
CA VAL A 525 19.60 -27.58 -33.15
C VAL A 525 18.82 -28.74 -33.75
N LYS A 526 18.55 -29.75 -32.94
CA LYS A 526 17.62 -30.84 -33.28
C LYS A 526 16.29 -30.58 -32.62
N LEU A 527 15.31 -30.14 -33.40
CA LEU A 527 13.93 -30.02 -32.97
C LEU A 527 13.32 -31.40 -32.69
N ASN A 528 12.63 -31.55 -31.57
CA ASN A 528 11.78 -32.73 -31.34
C ASN A 528 10.31 -32.48 -31.74
N GLU A 529 9.88 -31.22 -31.78
CA GLU A 529 8.55 -30.79 -32.26
C GLU A 529 8.71 -29.66 -33.28
N GLY A 530 7.78 -29.58 -34.24
CA GLY A 530 7.69 -28.51 -35.23
C GLY A 530 8.49 -28.71 -36.51
N ALA A 531 8.17 -27.86 -37.48
CA ALA A 531 8.64 -27.96 -38.86
C ALA A 531 9.90 -27.15 -39.14
N GLY A 532 10.36 -26.32 -38.20
CA GLY A 532 11.60 -25.56 -38.35
C GLY A 532 11.75 -24.42 -37.35
N LEU A 533 12.91 -23.78 -37.34
CA LEU A 533 13.20 -22.60 -36.53
C LEU A 533 13.93 -21.54 -37.37
N GLY A 534 13.83 -20.28 -36.98
CA GLY A 534 14.49 -19.20 -37.70
C GLY A 534 14.59 -17.91 -36.90
N TYR A 535 15.63 -17.14 -37.18
CA TYR A 535 15.80 -15.78 -36.67
C TYR A 535 15.21 -14.76 -37.62
N PHE A 536 14.37 -13.88 -37.09
CA PHE A 536 13.69 -12.86 -37.87
C PHE A 536 13.86 -11.48 -37.26
N SER A 537 14.17 -10.51 -38.09
CA SER A 537 14.09 -9.08 -37.73
C SER A 537 12.64 -8.64 -37.60
N ARG A 538 12.42 -7.52 -36.91
CA ARG A 538 11.10 -6.88 -36.79
C ARG A 538 10.39 -6.69 -38.15
N HIS A 539 11.12 -6.35 -39.20
CA HIS A 539 10.55 -6.15 -40.53
C HIS A 539 10.13 -7.47 -41.19
N GLU A 540 10.93 -8.53 -41.04
CA GLU A 540 10.63 -9.85 -41.58
C GLU A 540 9.41 -10.48 -40.90
N ILE A 541 9.28 -10.31 -39.58
CA ILE A 541 8.15 -10.82 -38.78
C ILE A 541 6.80 -10.27 -39.28
N ASN A 542 6.76 -9.05 -39.81
CA ASN A 542 5.52 -8.47 -40.36
C ASN A 542 4.93 -9.28 -41.52
N ASN A 543 5.77 -10.01 -42.25
CA ASN A 543 5.36 -10.83 -43.40
C ASN A 543 5.13 -12.31 -43.04
N LEU A 544 5.32 -12.69 -41.78
CA LEU A 544 5.08 -14.06 -41.33
C LEU A 544 3.63 -14.29 -40.94
N GLN A 545 3.15 -15.51 -41.21
CA GLN A 545 1.89 -16.00 -40.65
C GLN A 545 2.14 -16.44 -39.20
N LEU A 546 1.79 -15.58 -38.25
CA LEU A 546 1.98 -15.81 -36.82
C LEU A 546 0.80 -16.58 -36.22
N GLY A 547 1.08 -17.38 -35.19
CA GLY A 547 0.05 -17.97 -34.35
C GLY A 547 -0.70 -16.90 -33.54
N PHE A 548 -1.82 -17.28 -32.92
CA PHE A 548 -2.65 -16.39 -32.13
C PHE A 548 -1.86 -15.72 -31.00
N ASN A 549 -2.16 -14.45 -30.70
CA ASN A 549 -1.52 -13.55 -29.72
C ASN A 549 -0.03 -13.18 -29.93
N ILE A 550 0.72 -13.92 -30.74
CA ILE A 550 2.18 -13.75 -30.88
C ILE A 550 2.55 -12.36 -31.42
N ARG A 551 1.74 -11.81 -32.33
CA ARG A 551 1.95 -10.49 -32.91
C ARG A 551 1.95 -9.39 -31.84
N GLU A 552 1.00 -9.45 -30.92
CA GLU A 552 0.86 -8.46 -29.84
C GLU A 552 2.06 -8.51 -28.90
N ILE A 553 2.49 -9.71 -28.51
CA ILE A 553 3.65 -9.91 -27.63
C ILE A 553 4.93 -9.36 -28.26
N ILE A 554 5.16 -9.64 -29.54
CA ILE A 554 6.37 -9.19 -30.25
C ILE A 554 6.35 -7.66 -30.47
N GLU A 555 5.20 -7.08 -30.80
CA GLU A 555 5.07 -5.64 -30.97
C GLU A 555 5.29 -4.89 -29.66
N ASP A 556 4.75 -5.40 -28.55
CA ASP A 556 5.02 -4.87 -27.20
C ASP A 556 6.53 -4.93 -26.89
N PHE A 557 7.16 -6.08 -27.12
CA PHE A 557 8.61 -6.26 -26.92
C PHE A 557 9.47 -5.21 -27.63
N PHE A 558 9.26 -5.03 -28.93
CA PHE A 558 10.02 -4.03 -29.69
C PHE A 558 9.69 -2.58 -29.29
N SER A 559 8.45 -2.31 -28.84
CA SER A 559 8.05 -0.97 -28.38
C SER A 559 8.75 -0.59 -27.07
N ARG A 560 8.86 -1.52 -26.12
CA ARG A 560 9.52 -1.29 -24.81
C ARG A 560 11.03 -1.13 -24.94
N GLN A 561 11.68 -1.86 -25.85
CA GLN A 561 13.10 -1.64 -26.17
C GLN A 561 13.34 -0.23 -26.74
N SER A 562 12.46 0.24 -27.63
CA SER A 562 12.55 1.59 -28.21
C SER A 562 12.40 2.69 -27.16
N ALA A 563 11.56 2.47 -26.14
CA ALA A 563 11.40 3.38 -25.02
C ALA A 563 12.65 3.41 -24.11
N GLN A 564 13.29 2.26 -23.83
CA GLN A 564 14.53 2.21 -23.03
C GLN A 564 15.70 2.95 -23.69
N VAL A 565 15.83 2.90 -25.02
CA VAL A 565 16.87 3.62 -25.77
C VAL A 565 16.69 5.14 -25.64
N LEU A 566 15.44 5.63 -25.66
CA LEU A 566 15.14 7.06 -25.50
C LEU A 566 15.48 7.61 -24.10
N PHE A 567 15.54 6.77 -23.06
CA PHE A 567 15.94 7.17 -21.70
C PHE A 567 17.46 7.10 -21.47
N HIS A 568 18.24 6.48 -22.36
CA HIS A 568 19.71 6.37 -22.23
C HIS A 568 20.47 7.31 -23.18
N THR A 569 19.77 8.02 -24.06
CA THR A 569 20.34 9.06 -24.92
C THR A 569 19.81 10.44 -24.54
N ASN A 570 20.21 10.94 -23.37
CA ASN A 570 20.38 12.37 -23.11
C ASN A 570 21.33 12.54 -21.92
N PRO A 571 22.56 13.08 -22.13
CA PRO A 571 23.51 13.34 -21.06
C PRO A 571 23.07 14.47 -20.11
#